data_AF-A0A2S9GHY2-F1
#
_entry.id   AF-A0A2S9GHY2-F1
#
_cell.length_a   1.000
_cell.length_b   1.000
_cell.length_c   1.000
_cell.angle_alpha   90.00
_cell.angle_beta   90.00
_cell.angle_gamma   90.00
#
_symmetry.space_group_name_H-M   'P 1'
#
loop_
_entity.id
_entity.type
_entity.pdbx_description
1 polymer ?
#
loop_
_entity_poly.entity_id
_entity_poly.type
_entity_poly.pdbx_seq_one_letter_code
_entity_poly.pdbx_strand_id
1 'polypeptide(L)'
;SAVFAHSMRAKAVDRLDTEVALRRGIAGGEFVVEYQPIVELRTRRIVGSEALVRWRHPSRGLVPPGQFIPIAEETGLIVPLGAWV
;
A
#
# COMPACT_ATOMS: atom_id res chain seq x y z
N SER A 1 1.97 13.01 -30.96
CA SER A 1 1.56 11.59 -30.90
C SER A 1 0.51 11.41 -29.80
N ALA A 2 -0.75 11.12 -30.14
CA ALA A 2 -1.87 11.18 -29.19
C ALA A 2 -1.83 10.07 -28.11
N VAL A 3 -1.21 8.93 -28.41
CA VAL A 3 -1.12 7.76 -27.51
C VAL A 3 -0.37 8.08 -26.21
N PHE A 4 0.70 8.89 -26.27
CA PHE A 4 1.47 9.29 -25.10
C PHE A 4 0.70 10.24 -24.16
N ALA A 5 -0.12 11.14 -24.71
CA ALA A 5 -0.95 12.02 -23.91
C ALA A 5 -2.06 11.23 -23.19
N HIS A 6 -2.62 10.20 -23.85
CA HIS A 6 -3.63 9.33 -23.27
C HIS A 6 -3.08 8.49 -22.10
N SER A 7 -1.90 7.86 -22.25
CA SER A 7 -1.30 7.04 -21.19
C SER A 7 -0.83 7.88 -19.99
N MET A 8 -0.31 9.09 -20.22
CA MET A 8 0.01 10.04 -19.15
C MET A 8 -1.25 10.49 -18.38
N ARG A 9 -2.35 10.78 -19.10
CA ARG A 9 -3.64 11.13 -18.47
C ARG A 9 -4.20 9.96 -17.65
N ALA A 10 -4.15 8.73 -18.17
CA ALA A 10 -4.63 7.55 -17.46
C ALA A 10 -3.88 7.34 -16.13
N LYS A 11 -2.54 7.46 -16.12
CA LYS A 11 -1.72 7.37 -14.89
C LYS A 11 -2.05 8.48 -13.88
N ALA A 12 -2.31 9.69 -14.34
CA ALA A 12 -2.68 10.81 -13.46
C ALA A 12 -4.04 10.58 -12.79
N VAL A 13 -5.03 10.01 -13.51
CA VAL A 13 -6.34 9.65 -12.95
C VAL A 13 -6.22 8.51 -11.95
N ASP A 14 -5.56 7.40 -12.32
CA ASP A 14 -5.40 6.22 -11.44
C ASP A 14 -4.69 6.56 -10.11
N ARG A 15 -3.74 7.50 -10.14
CA ARG A 15 -3.11 8.02 -8.93
C ARG A 15 -4.06 8.83 -8.07
N LEU A 16 -4.85 9.76 -8.64
CA LEU A 16 -5.83 10.56 -7.90
C LEU A 16 -6.91 9.67 -7.27
N ASP A 17 -7.43 8.70 -8.04
CA ASP A 17 -8.39 7.72 -7.56
C ASP A 17 -7.80 6.88 -6.42
N THR A 18 -6.52 6.49 -6.52
CA THR A 18 -5.81 5.76 -5.47
C THR A 18 -5.56 6.61 -4.23
N GLU A 19 -5.27 7.91 -4.33
CA GLU A 19 -5.20 8.80 -3.16
C GLU A 19 -6.56 8.93 -2.45
N VAL A 20 -7.64 9.17 -3.21
CA VAL A 20 -8.99 9.29 -2.64
C VAL A 20 -9.41 7.97 -1.96
N ALA A 21 -9.11 6.83 -2.59
CA ALA A 21 -9.35 5.52 -2.01
C ALA A 21 -8.47 5.26 -0.77
N LEU A 22 -7.20 5.66 -0.74
CA LEU A 22 -6.31 5.52 0.42
C LEU A 22 -6.90 6.20 1.66
N ARG A 23 -7.35 7.46 1.52
CA ARG A 23 -7.97 8.22 2.61
C ARG A 23 -9.20 7.50 3.18
N ARG A 24 -10.02 6.92 2.31
CA ARG A 24 -11.22 6.14 2.70
C ARG A 24 -10.84 4.82 3.36
N GLY A 25 -9.88 4.10 2.81
CA GLY A 25 -9.47 2.79 3.32
C GLY A 25 -8.85 2.86 4.72
N ILE A 26 -8.08 3.91 5.02
CA ILE A 26 -7.51 4.15 6.36
C ILE A 26 -8.64 4.35 7.38
N ALA A 27 -9.62 5.21 7.05
CA ALA A 27 -10.78 5.46 7.92
C ALA A 27 -11.77 4.27 7.98
N GLY A 28 -11.83 3.45 6.93
CA GLY A 28 -12.76 2.33 6.79
C GLY A 28 -12.23 0.98 7.30
N GLY A 29 -11.00 0.91 7.80
CA GLY A 29 -10.39 -0.35 8.25
C GLY A 29 -10.10 -1.34 7.13
N GLU A 30 -9.82 -0.85 5.92
CA GLU A 30 -9.51 -1.69 4.75
C GLU A 30 -8.07 -2.24 4.77
N PHE A 31 -7.26 -1.84 5.74
CA PHE A 31 -5.88 -2.29 5.87
C PHE A 31 -5.75 -3.48 6.84
N VAL A 32 -4.77 -4.33 6.59
CA VAL A 32 -4.36 -5.41 7.52
C VAL A 32 -2.84 -5.47 7.60
N VAL A 33 -2.32 -5.98 8.72
CA VAL A 33 -0.90 -6.28 8.90
C VAL A 33 -0.69 -7.79 8.69
N GLU A 34 0.20 -8.15 7.78
CA GLU A 34 0.71 -9.51 7.63
C GLU A 34 2.10 -9.63 8.28
N TYR A 35 2.31 -10.69 9.04
CA TYR A 35 3.58 -10.94 9.73
C TYR A 35 4.43 -11.97 8.97
N GLN A 36 5.61 -11.56 8.50
CA GLN A 36 6.56 -12.46 7.83
C GLN A 36 7.72 -12.83 8.77
N PRO A 37 7.91 -14.13 9.12
CA PRO A 37 8.97 -14.57 10.02
C PRO A 37 10.37 -14.29 9.48
N ILE A 38 11.22 -13.68 10.31
CA ILE A 38 12.65 -13.53 10.06
C ILE A 38 13.36 -14.75 10.68
N VAL A 39 14.14 -15.48 9.87
CA VAL A 39 14.72 -16.78 10.25
C VAL A 39 16.25 -16.71 10.26
N GLU A 40 16.90 -17.11 11.36
CA GLU A 40 18.37 -17.30 11.40
C GLU A 40 18.74 -18.51 10.53
N LEU A 41 19.40 -18.28 9.40
CA LEU A 41 19.72 -19.34 8.43
C LEU A 41 20.50 -20.53 9.02
N ARG A 42 21.37 -20.27 10.01
CA ARG A 42 22.22 -21.28 10.65
C ARG A 42 21.45 -22.25 11.55
N THR A 43 20.44 -21.77 12.29
CA THR A 43 19.69 -22.58 13.26
C THR A 43 18.26 -22.89 12.82
N ARG A 44 17.78 -22.22 11.76
CA ARG A 44 16.39 -22.20 11.31
C ARG A 44 15.40 -21.71 12.37
N ARG A 45 15.86 -21.04 13.43
CA ARG A 45 14.98 -20.44 14.44
C ARG A 45 14.40 -19.14 13.90
N ILE A 46 13.12 -18.90 14.20
CA ILE A 46 12.51 -17.59 14.06
C ILE A 46 13.17 -16.67 15.09
N VAL A 47 13.72 -15.54 14.62
CA VAL A 47 14.39 -14.52 15.45
C VAL A 47 13.61 -13.20 15.51
N GLY A 48 12.55 -13.07 14.71
CA GLY A 48 11.65 -11.92 14.71
C GLY A 48 10.56 -12.08 13.65
N SER A 49 9.82 -11.00 13.41
CA SER A 49 8.90 -10.89 12.28
C SER A 49 8.96 -9.48 11.71
N GLU A 50 8.89 -9.38 10.39
CA GLU A 50 8.56 -8.13 9.72
C GLU A 50 7.03 -7.94 9.76
N ALA A 51 6.56 -6.72 10.00
CA ALA A 51 5.15 -6.34 9.96
C ALA A 51 4.88 -5.61 8.63
N LEU A 52 4.10 -6.22 7.76
CA LEU A 52 3.87 -5.74 6.41
C LEU A 52 2.41 -5.35 6.21
N VAL A 53 2.17 -4.06 5.96
CA VAL A 53 0.85 -3.54 5.61
C VAL A 53 0.36 -4.16 4.30
N ARG A 54 -0.94 -4.41 4.22
CA ARG A 54 -1.70 -4.74 3.00
C ARG A 54 -2.98 -3.94 2.97
N TRP A 55 -3.45 -3.66 1.77
CA TRP A 55 -4.76 -3.03 1.57
C TRP A 55 -5.73 -4.03 0.94
N ARG A 56 -6.82 -4.35 1.65
CA ARG A 56 -7.95 -5.14 1.16
C ARG A 56 -8.96 -4.21 0.49
N HIS A 57 -8.57 -3.65 -0.64
CA HIS A 57 -9.37 -2.70 -1.40
C HIS A 57 -10.68 -3.35 -1.89
N PRO A 58 -11.87 -2.77 -1.65
CA PRO A 58 -13.16 -3.42 -1.90
C PRO A 58 -13.35 -3.99 -3.31
N SER A 59 -12.90 -3.26 -4.34
CA SER A 59 -12.98 -3.69 -5.75
C SER A 59 -11.68 -4.27 -6.35
N ARG A 60 -10.51 -3.96 -5.81
CA ARG A 60 -9.20 -4.40 -6.35
C ARG A 60 -8.63 -5.64 -5.64
N GLY A 61 -9.23 -6.06 -4.52
CA GLY A 61 -8.72 -7.15 -3.70
C GLY A 61 -7.48 -6.73 -2.92
N LEU A 62 -6.51 -7.64 -2.77
CA LEU A 62 -5.29 -7.40 -2.01
C LEU A 62 -4.30 -6.57 -2.83
N VAL A 63 -4.20 -5.27 -2.54
CA VAL A 63 -3.25 -4.35 -3.20
C VAL A 63 -1.91 -4.38 -2.44
N PRO A 64 -0.77 -4.59 -3.13
CA PRO A 64 0.55 -4.66 -2.49
C PRO A 64 1.11 -3.26 -2.17
N PRO A 65 1.96 -3.11 -1.13
CA PRO A 65 2.55 -1.83 -0.71
C PRO A 65 3.13 -0.97 -1.83
N GLY A 66 3.88 -1.57 -2.77
CA GLY A 66 4.52 -0.84 -3.86
C GLY A 66 3.56 -0.08 -4.80
N GLN A 67 2.26 -0.36 -4.78
CA GLN A 67 1.25 0.38 -5.56
C GLN A 67 0.66 1.59 -4.82
N PHE A 68 0.79 1.66 -3.49
CA PHE A 68 0.12 2.70 -2.70
C PHE A 68 1.03 3.46 -1.72
N ILE A 69 2.13 2.87 -1.25
CA ILE A 69 3.09 3.54 -0.35
C ILE A 69 3.70 4.81 -0.98
N PRO A 70 4.15 4.84 -2.25
CA PRO A 70 4.66 6.09 -2.84
C PRO A 70 3.63 7.21 -2.85
N ILE A 71 2.36 6.88 -3.09
CA ILE A 71 1.25 7.84 -3.04
C ILE A 71 1.02 8.30 -1.60
N ALA A 72 1.07 7.39 -0.63
CA ALA A 72 0.93 7.73 0.78
C ALA A 72 2.06 8.64 1.30
N GLU A 73 3.31 8.43 0.84
CA GLU A 73 4.46 9.28 1.16
C GLU A 73 4.28 10.69 0.55
N GLU A 74 4.02 10.77 -0.76
CA GLU A 74 3.87 12.05 -1.47
C GLU A 74 2.66 12.88 -1.02
N THR A 75 1.64 12.26 -0.43
CA THR A 75 0.41 12.92 0.06
C THR A 75 0.39 13.11 1.58
N GLY A 76 1.42 12.66 2.30
CA GLY A 76 1.48 12.67 3.76
C GLY A 76 0.59 11.64 4.45
N LEU A 77 -0.19 10.84 3.70
CA LEU A 77 -1.04 9.77 4.24
C LEU A 77 -0.24 8.60 4.85
N ILE A 78 1.08 8.54 4.62
CA ILE A 78 1.97 7.59 5.30
C ILE A 78 1.95 7.76 6.83
N VAL A 79 1.70 8.98 7.33
CA VAL A 79 1.62 9.26 8.78
C VAL A 79 0.35 8.66 9.41
N PRO A 80 -0.89 8.95 8.95
CA PRO A 80 -2.09 8.31 9.49
C PRO A 80 -2.16 6.81 9.17
N LEU A 81 -1.56 6.34 8.07
CA LEU A 81 -1.42 4.91 7.80
C LEU A 81 -0.49 4.24 8.83
N GLY A 82 0.66 4.84 9.13
CA GLY A 82 1.61 4.34 10.13
C GLY A 82 1.10 4.42 11.56
N ALA A 83 0.23 5.40 11.88
CA ALA A 83 -0.43 5.50 13.18
C ALA A 83 -1.62 4.54 13.37
N TRP A 84 -2.06 3.87 12.29
CA TRP A 84 -3.07 2.81 12.33
C TRP A 84 -2.44 1.41 12.57
N VAL A 85 -1.14 1.24 12.29
CA VAL A 85 -0.35 0.00 12.50
C VAL A 85 0.04 -0.17 13.97
#